data_AF-A0A6C0KRM3-F1
#
_entry.id   AF-A0A6C0KRM3-F1
#
_cell.length_a   1.000
_cell.length_b   1.000
_cell.length_c   1.000
_cell.angle_alpha   90.00
_cell.angle_beta   90.00
_cell.angle_gamma   90.00
#
_symmetry.space_group_name_H-M   'P 1'
#
loop_
_entity.id
_entity.type
_entity.pdbx_description
1 polymer ?
#
loop_
_entity_poly.entity_id
_entity_poly.type
_entity_poly.pdbx_seq_one_letter_code
_entity_poly.pdbx_strand_id
1 'polypeptide(L)'
;MPKTLSDAEYNSLIWKSKTGWAKYYELLKSEQLNAIRQRGTLRSFKKKLDKSHSVIPTHLKTEFVEMMTALGRRFECCICMCTPSSEDVEISKCGHRYCKPCLSKLKEIAKASNLTALCAICRNKMY
;
A
#
# COMPACT_ATOMS: atom_id res chain seq x y z
N MET A 1 -9.54 14.41 59.92
CA MET A 1 -10.81 13.66 59.85
C MET A 1 -11.10 13.37 58.38
N PRO A 2 -11.37 12.12 57.97
CA PRO A 2 -11.77 11.82 56.60
C PRO A 2 -13.11 12.51 56.29
N LYS A 3 -13.19 13.24 55.16
CA LYS A 3 -14.46 13.81 54.69
C LYS A 3 -15.33 12.68 54.15
N THR A 4 -16.49 12.48 54.76
CA THR A 4 -17.55 11.60 54.25
C THR A 4 -18.35 12.34 53.19
N LEU A 5 -18.56 11.71 52.03
CA LEU A 5 -19.39 12.24 50.95
C LEU A 5 -20.85 12.24 51.37
N SER A 6 -21.59 13.27 50.95
CA SER A 6 -23.06 13.24 50.98
C SER A 6 -23.61 12.29 49.92
N ASP A 7 -24.83 11.81 50.12
CA ASP A 7 -25.50 10.91 49.17
C ASP A 7 -25.64 11.53 47.77
N ALA A 8 -25.82 12.86 47.70
CA ALA A 8 -25.87 13.59 46.43
C ALA A 8 -24.53 13.55 45.70
N GLU A 9 -23.42 13.76 46.42
CA GLU A 9 -22.08 13.69 45.85
C GLU A 9 -21.72 12.26 45.40
N TYR A 10 -22.09 11.26 46.22
CA TYR A 10 -21.92 9.85 45.88
C TYR A 10 -22.67 9.45 44.61
N ASN A 11 -23.95 9.83 44.51
CA ASN A 11 -24.76 9.56 43.31
C ASN A 11 -24.24 10.31 42.08
N SER A 12 -23.75 11.55 42.23
CA SER A 12 -23.11 12.30 41.14
C SER A 12 -21.86 11.58 40.61
N LEU A 13 -21.02 11.02 41.49
CA LEU A 13 -19.83 10.26 41.10
C LEU A 13 -20.19 8.95 40.39
N ILE A 14 -21.20 8.22 40.88
CA ILE A 14 -21.72 7.02 40.19
C ILE A 14 -22.23 7.37 38.80
N TRP A 15 -23.01 8.44 38.66
CA TRP A 15 -23.53 8.87 37.38
C TRP A 15 -22.42 9.29 36.40
N LYS A 16 -21.42 10.05 36.88
CA LYS A 16 -20.24 10.42 36.09
C LYS A 16 -19.44 9.19 35.63
N SER A 17 -19.27 8.20 36.50
CA SER A 17 -18.62 6.93 36.15
C SER A 17 -19.40 6.20 35.05
N LYS A 18 -20.71 6.00 35.23
CA LYS A 18 -21.58 5.30 34.25
C LYS A 18 -21.63 6.01 32.89
N THR A 19 -21.77 7.33 32.89
CA THR A 19 -21.82 8.13 31.66
C THR A 19 -20.45 8.30 30.99
N GLY A 20 -19.36 8.29 31.77
CA GLY A 20 -18.00 8.33 31.26
C GLY A 20 -17.68 7.13 30.37
N TRP A 21 -18.04 5.92 30.82
CA TRP A 21 -17.87 4.71 30.01
C TRP A 21 -18.73 4.72 28.74
N ALA A 22 -19.98 5.19 28.82
CA ALA A 22 -20.84 5.31 27.64
C ALA A 22 -20.23 6.24 26.57
N LYS A 23 -19.76 7.43 26.97
CA LYS A 23 -19.10 8.38 26.06
C LYS A 23 -17.79 7.83 25.48
N TYR A 24 -17.01 7.10 26.28
CA TYR A 24 -15.78 6.47 25.81
C TYR A 24 -16.06 5.47 24.67
N TYR A 25 -17.07 4.60 24.84
CA TYR A 25 -17.42 3.63 23.80
C TYR A 25 -18.05 4.28 22.56
N GLU A 26 -18.79 5.39 22.71
CA GLU A 26 -19.26 6.18 21.57
C GLU A 26 -18.11 6.75 20.75
N LEU A 27 -17.09 7.30 21.40
CA LEU A 27 -15.89 7.81 20.73
C LEU A 27 -15.16 6.70 19.98
N LEU A 28 -14.86 5.57 20.63
CA LEU A 28 -14.23 4.41 19.99
C LEU A 28 -15.01 3.92 18.76
N LYS A 29 -16.34 3.85 18.87
CA LYS A 29 -17.22 3.45 17.76
C LYS A 29 -17.12 4.45 16.60
N SER A 30 -17.11 5.75 16.89
CA SER A 30 -16.99 6.79 15.87
C SER A 30 -15.64 6.73 15.13
N GLU A 31 -14.53 6.50 15.84
CA GLU A 31 -13.20 6.35 15.27
C GLU A 31 -13.11 5.12 14.37
N GLN A 32 -13.64 3.97 14.84
CA GLN A 32 -13.71 2.76 14.03
C GLN A 32 -14.52 2.96 12.75
N LEU A 33 -15.69 3.62 12.84
CA LEU A 33 -16.52 3.91 11.68
C LEU A 33 -15.81 4.85 10.70
N ASN A 34 -15.08 5.85 11.19
CA ASN A 34 -14.27 6.73 10.36
C ASN A 34 -13.14 5.98 9.65
N ALA A 35 -12.44 5.09 10.35
CA ALA A 35 -11.40 4.24 9.75
C ALA A 35 -11.97 3.30 8.68
N ILE A 36 -13.14 2.72 8.92
CA ILE A 36 -13.84 1.88 7.93
C ILE A 36 -14.23 2.71 6.70
N ARG A 37 -14.79 3.91 6.90
CA ARG A 37 -15.15 4.83 5.80
C ARG A 37 -13.93 5.22 4.98
N GLN A 38 -12.82 5.61 5.62
CA GLN A 38 -11.58 5.95 4.94
C GLN A 38 -11.02 4.77 4.14
N ARG A 39 -11.04 3.55 4.70
CA ARG A 39 -10.67 2.33 3.96
C ARG A 39 -11.56 2.09 2.75
N GLY A 40 -12.88 2.27 2.88
CA GLY A 40 -13.84 2.15 1.78
C GLY A 40 -13.54 3.13 0.64
N THR A 41 -13.26 4.38 0.99
CA THR A 41 -12.84 5.42 0.03
C THR A 41 -11.55 5.03 -0.68
N LEU A 42 -10.49 4.68 0.05
CA LEU A 42 -9.21 4.24 -0.53
C LEU A 42 -9.36 3.03 -1.46
N ARG A 43 -10.20 2.06 -1.09
CA ARG A 43 -10.49 0.89 -1.94
C ARG A 43 -11.16 1.32 -3.25
N SER A 44 -12.07 2.27 -3.18
CA SER A 44 -12.78 2.80 -4.35
C SER A 44 -11.84 3.55 -5.29
N PHE A 45 -10.94 4.37 -4.74
CA PHE A 45 -9.87 5.04 -5.49
C PHE A 45 -8.92 4.05 -6.14
N LYS A 46 -8.44 3.04 -5.40
CA LYS A 46 -7.58 1.98 -5.94
C LYS A 46 -8.24 1.27 -7.13
N LYS A 47 -9.52 0.92 -7.02
CA LYS A 47 -10.27 0.28 -8.11
C LYS A 47 -10.40 1.17 -9.36
N LYS A 48 -10.46 2.50 -9.19
CA LYS A 48 -10.45 3.45 -10.32
C LYS A 48 -9.07 3.55 -10.96
N LEU A 49 -8.01 3.61 -10.14
CA LEU A 49 -6.60 3.62 -10.58
C LEU A 49 -6.23 2.35 -11.37
N ASP A 50 -6.62 1.17 -10.86
CA ASP A 50 -6.38 -0.10 -11.53
C ASP A 50 -7.05 -0.20 -12.91
N LYS A 51 -8.14 0.56 -13.12
CA LYS A 51 -8.85 0.66 -14.41
C LYS A 51 -8.25 1.68 -15.36
N SER A 52 -7.65 2.77 -14.87
CA SER A 52 -7.21 3.88 -15.71
C SER A 52 -5.75 3.75 -16.18
N HIS A 53 -4.88 3.08 -15.44
CA HIS A 53 -3.45 2.98 -15.79
C HIS A 53 -2.93 1.54 -15.63
N SER A 54 -2.96 0.79 -16.73
CA SER A 54 -2.27 -0.52 -16.80
C SER A 54 -0.75 -0.37 -16.97
N VAL A 55 -0.29 0.83 -17.38
CA VAL A 55 1.11 1.11 -17.72
C VAL A 55 1.58 2.35 -16.96
N ILE A 56 2.77 2.25 -16.34
CA ILE A 56 3.46 3.40 -15.75
C ILE A 56 3.78 4.41 -16.86
N PRO A 57 3.39 5.70 -16.73
CA PRO A 57 3.69 6.72 -17.71
C PRO A 57 5.18 6.76 -18.10
N THR A 58 5.46 6.93 -19.39
CA THR A 58 6.83 6.86 -19.92
C THR A 58 7.76 7.90 -19.28
N HIS A 59 7.29 9.13 -19.06
CA HIS A 59 8.11 10.19 -18.45
C HIS A 59 8.63 9.79 -17.05
N LEU A 60 7.82 9.15 -16.22
CA LEU A 60 8.24 8.69 -14.89
C LEU A 60 9.30 7.60 -14.96
N LYS A 61 9.26 6.74 -15.99
CA LYS A 61 10.31 5.74 -16.20
C LYS A 61 11.61 6.41 -16.60
N THR A 62 11.56 7.36 -17.52
CA THR A 62 12.74 8.10 -17.99
C THR A 62 13.40 8.87 -16.85
N GLU A 63 12.64 9.68 -16.12
CA GLU A 63 13.13 10.46 -14.97
C GLU A 63 13.79 9.55 -13.91
N PHE A 64 13.18 8.40 -13.65
CA PHE A 64 13.74 7.44 -12.69
C PHE A 64 15.08 6.85 -13.16
N VAL A 65 15.19 6.49 -14.44
CA VAL A 65 16.43 5.94 -15.01
C VAL A 65 17.54 7.00 -15.04
N GLU A 66 17.21 8.23 -15.42
CA GLU A 66 18.13 9.37 -15.40
C GLU A 66 18.67 9.63 -13.99
N MET A 67 17.78 9.67 -12.98
CA MET A 67 18.17 9.85 -11.59
C MET A 67 19.10 8.72 -11.10
N MET A 68 18.79 7.47 -11.42
CA MET A 68 19.64 6.32 -11.03
C MET A 68 21.04 6.42 -11.65
N THR A 69 21.10 6.86 -12.90
CA THR A 69 22.35 7.08 -13.63
C THR A 69 23.17 8.20 -13.00
N ALA A 70 22.52 9.34 -12.68
CA ALA A 70 23.15 10.47 -12.02
C ALA A 70 23.71 10.12 -10.63
N LEU A 71 23.02 9.24 -9.89
CA LEU A 71 23.47 8.74 -8.58
C LEU A 71 24.55 7.66 -8.67
N GLY A 72 24.93 7.22 -9.88
CA GLY A 72 25.85 6.11 -10.09
C GLY A 72 25.34 4.77 -9.53
N ARG A 73 24.03 4.66 -9.25
CA ARG A 73 23.44 3.44 -8.68
C ARG A 73 23.19 2.44 -9.78
N ARG A 74 23.93 1.33 -9.76
CA ARG A 74 23.72 0.20 -10.67
C ARG A 74 22.56 -0.65 -10.17
N PHE A 75 21.66 -1.00 -11.08
CA PHE A 75 20.58 -1.94 -10.82
C PHE A 75 21.03 -3.34 -11.26
N GLU A 76 20.83 -4.32 -10.40
CA GLU A 76 21.05 -5.73 -10.72
C GLU A 76 19.70 -6.44 -10.84
N CYS A 77 19.48 -7.19 -11.93
CA CYS A 77 18.23 -7.89 -12.13
C CYS A 77 18.16 -9.15 -11.24
N CYS A 78 17.13 -9.26 -10.41
CA CYS A 78 16.94 -10.41 -9.50
C CYS A 78 16.66 -11.76 -10.20
N ILE A 79 16.57 -11.79 -11.53
CA ILE A 79 16.30 -13.01 -12.32
C ILE A 79 17.58 -13.56 -12.92
N CYS A 80 18.33 -12.73 -13.65
CA CYS A 80 19.57 -13.15 -14.30
C CYS A 80 20.84 -12.77 -13.51
N MET A 81 20.71 -11.96 -12.46
CA MET A 81 21.83 -11.43 -11.67
C MET A 81 22.84 -10.61 -12.50
N CYS A 82 22.43 -10.13 -13.68
CA CYS A 82 23.21 -9.22 -14.49
C CYS A 82 22.84 -7.75 -14.19
N THR A 83 23.80 -6.85 -14.43
CA THR A 83 23.58 -5.40 -14.42
C THR A 83 23.20 -4.95 -15.84
N PRO A 84 21.91 -4.76 -16.17
CA PRO A 84 21.52 -4.26 -17.49
C PRO A 84 22.00 -2.82 -17.72
N SER A 85 22.09 -2.43 -18.99
CA SER A 85 22.22 -1.03 -19.39
C SER A 85 21.00 -0.23 -18.92
N SER A 86 21.13 1.09 -18.78
CA SER A 86 20.01 1.99 -18.42
C SER A 86 18.81 1.84 -19.37
N GLU A 87 19.08 1.57 -20.65
CA GLU A 87 18.05 1.38 -21.68
C GLU A 87 17.34 0.02 -21.57
N ASP A 88 17.98 -0.98 -20.97
CA ASP A 88 17.46 -2.33 -20.81
C ASP A 88 16.71 -2.55 -19.49
N VAL A 89 16.56 -1.51 -18.67
CA VAL A 89 15.74 -1.55 -17.45
C VAL A 89 14.27 -1.32 -17.80
N GLU A 90 13.42 -2.19 -17.28
CA GLU A 90 11.97 -2.04 -17.39
C GLU A 90 11.32 -2.14 -16.00
N ILE A 91 10.27 -1.35 -15.77
CA ILE A 91 9.56 -1.28 -14.49
C ILE A 91 8.17 -1.90 -14.65
N SER A 92 7.91 -2.94 -13.85
CA SER A 92 6.61 -3.60 -13.79
C SER A 92 5.53 -2.72 -13.13
N LYS A 93 4.25 -3.05 -13.32
CA LYS A 93 3.11 -2.31 -12.73
C LYS A 93 3.19 -2.20 -11.20
N CYS A 94 3.82 -3.15 -10.53
CA CYS A 94 4.03 -3.11 -9.09
C CYS A 94 5.31 -2.37 -8.66
N GLY A 95 5.99 -1.68 -9.58
CA GLY A 95 7.16 -0.84 -9.29
C GLY A 95 8.51 -1.58 -9.22
N HIS A 96 8.51 -2.91 -9.44
CA HIS A 96 9.74 -3.70 -9.42
C HIS A 96 10.45 -3.67 -10.77
N ARG A 97 11.79 -3.60 -10.71
CA ARG A 97 12.69 -3.43 -11.85
C ARG A 97 13.20 -4.78 -12.36
N TYR A 98 13.33 -4.89 -13.68
CA TYR A 98 13.82 -6.07 -14.38
C TYR A 98 14.66 -5.69 -15.59
N CYS A 99 15.49 -6.62 -16.06
CA CYS A 99 16.01 -6.54 -17.41
C CYS A 99 14.87 -6.78 -18.42
N LYS A 100 14.81 -6.03 -19.52
CA LYS A 100 13.81 -6.20 -20.59
C LYS A 100 13.67 -7.66 -21.04
N PRO A 101 14.77 -8.41 -21.34
CA PRO A 101 14.68 -9.82 -21.69
C PRO A 101 14.03 -10.69 -20.62
N CYS A 102 14.38 -10.47 -19.35
CA CYS A 102 13.90 -11.22 -18.20
C CYS A 102 12.39 -11.02 -18.02
N LEU A 103 11.93 -9.78 -18.17
CA LEU A 103 10.53 -9.42 -18.07
C LEU A 103 9.71 -10.02 -19.22
N SER A 104 10.23 -9.96 -20.45
CA SER A 104 9.58 -10.58 -21.62
C SER A 104 9.44 -12.09 -21.43
N LYS A 105 10.51 -12.77 -20.97
CA LYS A 105 10.48 -14.21 -20.71
C LYS A 105 9.46 -14.61 -19.63
N LEU A 106 9.32 -13.80 -18.57
CA LEU A 106 8.27 -14.01 -17.56
C LEU A 106 6.86 -13.91 -18.15
N LYS A 107 6.62 -12.96 -19.06
CA LYS A 107 5.33 -12.84 -19.77
C LYS A 107 5.06 -14.06 -20.65
N GLU A 108 6.07 -14.50 -21.38
CA GLU A 108 5.97 -15.65 -22.28
C GLU A 108 5.67 -16.94 -21.52
N ILE A 109 6.39 -17.21 -20.42
CA ILE A 109 6.14 -18.37 -19.56
C ILE A 109 4.72 -18.35 -19.01
N ALA A 110 4.26 -17.20 -18.50
CA ALA A 110 2.91 -17.07 -17.98
C ALA A 110 1.85 -17.34 -19.08
N LYS A 111 2.06 -16.79 -20.27
CA LYS A 111 1.18 -17.01 -21.44
C LYS A 111 1.16 -18.49 -21.85
N ALA A 112 2.33 -19.14 -21.92
CA ALA A 112 2.45 -20.55 -22.28
C ALA A 112 1.76 -21.48 -21.28
N SER A 113 1.81 -21.14 -19.98
CA SER A 113 1.13 -21.89 -18.93
C SER A 113 -0.34 -21.52 -18.73
N ASN A 114 -0.91 -20.62 -19.53
CA ASN A 114 -2.25 -20.05 -19.34
C ASN A 114 -2.45 -19.46 -17.92
N LEU A 115 -1.40 -18.88 -17.36
CA LEU A 115 -1.37 -18.27 -16.04
C LEU A 115 -1.20 -16.75 -16.13
N THR A 116 -1.56 -16.04 -15.05
CA THR A 116 -1.29 -14.61 -14.95
C THR A 116 0.20 -14.37 -14.67
N ALA A 117 0.83 -13.43 -15.38
CA ALA A 117 2.21 -13.05 -15.09
C ALA A 117 2.32 -12.41 -13.70
N LEU A 118 3.12 -13.00 -12.83
CA LEU A 118 3.36 -12.53 -11.47
C LEU A 118 4.77 -11.97 -11.32
N CYS A 119 4.89 -10.92 -10.51
CA CYS A 119 6.17 -10.33 -10.15
C CYS A 119 7.03 -11.32 -9.37
N ALA A 120 8.30 -11.49 -9.76
CA ALA A 120 9.23 -12.38 -9.07
C ALA A 120 9.53 -11.93 -7.64
N ILE A 121 9.41 -10.63 -7.35
CA ILE A 121 9.74 -10.04 -6.05
C ILE A 121 8.53 -10.04 -5.10
N CYS A 122 7.38 -9.49 -5.52
CA CYS A 122 6.22 -9.31 -4.62
C CYS A 122 4.99 -10.17 -4.97
N ARG A 123 5.07 -11.02 -6.00
CA ARG A 123 3.99 -11.91 -6.45
C ARG A 123 2.68 -11.23 -6.88
N ASN A 124 2.63 -9.89 -6.93
CA ASN A 124 1.51 -9.16 -7.52
C ASN A 124 1.44 -9.36 -9.05
N LYS A 125 0.24 -9.23 -9.62
CA LYS A 125 0.00 -9.27 -11.07
C LYS A 125 0.80 -8.17 -11.76
N MET A 126 1.51 -8.52 -12.83
CA MET A 126 2.40 -7.58 -13.52
C MET A 126 1.67 -6.70 -14.54
N TYR A 127 0.49 -7.11 -15.01
CA TYR A 127 -0.35 -6.42 -16.01
C TYR A 127 -1.82 -6.52 -15.58
#